data_AF-A0A9E6AZF9-F1
#
_entry.id   AF-A0A9E6AZF9-F1
#
_cell.length_a   1.000
_cell.length_b   1.000
_cell.length_c   1.000
_cell.angle_alpha   90.00
_cell.angle_beta   90.00
_cell.angle_gamma   90.00
#
_symmetry.space_group_name_H-M   'P 1'
#
loop_
_entity.id
_entity.type
_entity.pdbx_description
1 polymer ?
#
loop_
_entity_poly.entity_id
_entity_poly.type
_entity_poly.pdbx_seq_one_letter_code
_entity_poly.pdbx_strand_id
1 'polypeptide(L)'
;MVKITNLKTYDLRFPTSETLAGSDAMNPNPDYSAAYVILETDGAFEGHGLTFTIGRGNEICITAINALKPLIVGLDLDWMREDMGRFWRYITGDSQLRWIGPDKGAIHLATGAVVNAVWDLMAKEANKPVWRLVGEMSPKEIVKLVDFRYITDVITRDEALDLLNKARVMDYGFCGNAYAEAWGKIDHLKILIYLEQGDYRQTRT
;
A
#
# COMPACT_ATOMS: atom_id res chain seq x y z
N MET A 1 -1.07 -3.85 23.98
CA MET A 1 -2.03 -3.50 22.93
C MET A 1 -1.63 -2.12 22.46
N VAL A 2 -1.16 -2.01 21.21
CA VAL A 2 -0.72 -0.73 20.65
C VAL A 2 -1.93 0.01 20.12
N LYS A 3 -2.11 1.26 20.51
CA LYS A 3 -3.23 2.10 20.12
C LYS A 3 -2.75 3.26 19.27
N ILE A 4 -3.51 3.59 18.23
CA ILE A 4 -3.24 4.79 17.43
C ILE A 4 -3.66 6.01 18.25
N THR A 5 -2.71 6.87 18.59
CA THR A 5 -2.92 8.05 19.43
C THR A 5 -3.15 9.30 18.60
N ASN A 6 -2.62 9.34 17.38
CA ASN A 6 -2.74 10.50 16.51
C ASN A 6 -2.53 10.15 15.03
N LEU A 7 -2.93 11.08 14.16
CA LEU A 7 -2.64 11.10 12.74
C LEU A 7 -2.06 12.47 12.38
N LYS A 8 -0.87 12.48 11.77
CA LYS A 8 -0.17 13.65 11.23
C LYS A 8 -0.07 13.56 9.71
N THR A 9 -0.15 14.69 9.03
CA THR A 9 -0.04 14.77 7.57
C THR A 9 0.99 15.79 7.12
N TYR A 10 1.69 15.52 6.02
CA TYR A 10 2.67 16.42 5.43
C TYR A 10 2.43 16.54 3.92
N ASP A 11 2.21 17.77 3.46
CA ASP A 11 2.15 18.10 2.02
C ASP A 11 3.59 18.24 1.51
N LEU A 12 4.12 17.17 0.91
CA LEU A 12 5.47 17.15 0.38
C LEU A 12 5.42 17.27 -1.15
N ARG A 13 6.16 18.23 -1.71
CA ARG A 13 6.26 18.45 -3.16
C ARG A 13 7.70 18.58 -3.57
N PHE A 14 8.08 17.90 -4.64
CA PHE A 14 9.44 17.87 -5.16
C PHE A 14 9.44 18.51 -6.56
N PRO A 15 10.36 19.43 -6.87
CA PRO A 15 10.36 20.20 -8.11
C PRO A 15 10.88 19.37 -9.30
N THR A 16 10.27 18.21 -9.58
CA THR A 16 10.67 17.33 -10.68
C THR A 16 10.41 17.94 -12.05
N SER A 17 9.53 18.95 -12.14
CA SER A 17 9.30 19.69 -13.36
C SER A 17 10.52 20.49 -13.83
N GLU A 18 11.48 20.82 -12.96
CA GLU A 18 12.72 21.51 -13.34
C GLU A 18 13.58 20.67 -14.30
N THR A 19 13.51 19.34 -14.19
CA THR A 19 14.22 18.40 -15.07
C THR A 19 13.28 17.61 -15.98
N LEU A 20 11.98 17.89 -15.94
CA LEU A 20 10.92 17.16 -16.63
C LEU A 20 10.91 15.65 -16.31
N ALA A 21 11.43 15.27 -15.13
CA ALA A 21 11.41 13.88 -14.69
C ALA A 21 9.96 13.41 -14.48
N GLY A 22 9.61 12.31 -15.14
CA GLY A 22 8.24 11.78 -15.11
C GLY A 22 7.28 12.43 -16.11
N SER A 23 7.76 13.35 -16.95
CA SER A 23 6.94 13.93 -18.02
C SER A 23 6.44 12.87 -19.02
N ASP A 24 5.21 13.04 -19.47
CA ASP A 24 4.59 12.21 -20.50
C ASP A 24 3.64 13.04 -21.38
N ALA A 25 2.98 12.39 -22.35
CA ALA A 25 2.09 13.05 -23.31
C ALA A 25 0.86 13.73 -22.66
N MET A 26 0.43 13.28 -21.48
CA MET A 26 -0.70 13.82 -20.71
C MET A 26 -0.22 14.78 -19.60
N ASN A 27 0.90 14.45 -18.96
CA ASN A 27 1.45 15.16 -17.81
C ASN A 27 2.81 15.79 -18.21
N PRO A 28 2.83 16.95 -18.86
CA PRO A 28 4.06 17.49 -19.45
C PRO A 28 5.06 18.02 -18.42
N ASN A 29 4.60 18.42 -17.22
CA ASN A 29 5.43 19.05 -16.19
C ASN A 29 5.01 18.63 -14.77
N PRO A 30 5.12 17.34 -14.41
CA PRO A 30 4.72 16.87 -13.09
C PRO A 30 5.70 17.31 -12.01
N ASP A 31 5.18 17.75 -10.87
CA ASP A 31 5.95 17.91 -9.63
C ASP A 31 5.57 16.77 -8.69
N TYR A 32 6.38 15.71 -8.69
CA TYR A 32 6.14 14.53 -7.87
C TYR A 32 5.91 14.96 -6.43
N SER A 33 4.80 14.52 -5.88
CA SER A 33 4.31 14.97 -4.59
C SER A 33 3.78 13.79 -3.80
N ALA A 34 3.83 13.91 -2.49
CA ALA A 34 3.31 12.92 -1.56
C ALA A 34 2.36 13.62 -0.58
N ALA A 35 1.12 13.13 -0.52
CA ALA A 35 0.27 13.39 0.63
C ALA A 35 0.66 12.35 1.69
N TYR A 36 1.63 12.73 2.53
CA TYR A 36 2.28 11.83 3.46
C TYR A 36 1.52 11.78 4.78
N VAL A 37 1.43 10.60 5.41
CA VAL A 37 0.74 10.37 6.67
C VAL A 37 1.63 9.59 7.65
N ILE A 38 1.57 10.00 8.92
CA ILE A 38 2.17 9.30 10.05
C ILE A 38 1.06 8.97 11.06
N LEU A 39 0.95 7.71 11.43
CA LEU A 39 0.12 7.20 12.51
C LEU A 39 0.99 7.07 13.75
N GLU A 40 0.77 7.95 14.73
CA GLU A 40 1.46 7.90 16.01
C GLU A 40 0.76 6.89 16.91
N THR A 41 1.54 6.23 17.78
CA THR A 41 1.00 5.24 18.71
C THR A 41 1.44 5.52 20.15
N ASP A 42 0.89 4.77 21.10
CA ASP A 42 1.40 4.69 22.47
C ASP A 42 2.51 3.62 22.64
N GLY A 43 2.93 3.00 21.55
CA GLY A 43 4.01 2.00 21.49
C GLY A 43 5.34 2.60 21.02
N ALA A 44 6.22 1.71 20.56
CA ALA A 44 7.58 2.09 20.13
C ALA A 44 7.66 2.52 18.65
N PHE A 45 6.66 2.20 17.84
CA PHE A 45 6.67 2.44 16.40
C PHE A 45 5.55 3.36 15.94
N GLU A 46 5.83 4.05 14.83
CA GLU A 46 4.86 4.82 14.06
C GLU A 46 4.62 4.15 12.71
N GLY A 47 3.41 4.29 12.19
CA GLY A 47 3.03 3.82 10.86
C GLY A 47 3.14 4.92 9.81
N HIS A 48 3.85 4.66 8.72
CA HIS A 48 4.11 5.64 7.66
C HIS A 48 3.45 5.21 6.35
N GLY A 49 2.77 6.15 5.71
CA GLY A 49 2.13 5.93 4.43
C GLY A 49 2.12 7.18 3.58
N LEU A 50 1.83 7.01 2.30
CA LEU A 50 1.61 8.13 1.39
C LEU A 50 0.66 7.73 0.28
N THR A 51 0.04 8.72 -0.33
CA THR A 51 -0.46 8.61 -1.70
C THR A 51 0.30 9.58 -2.59
N PHE A 52 0.57 9.14 -3.81
CA PHE A 52 1.31 9.90 -4.81
C PHE A 52 0.39 10.86 -5.56
N THR A 53 0.87 12.08 -5.81
CA THR A 53 0.26 13.04 -6.73
C THR A 53 1.36 13.75 -7.52
N ILE A 54 0.99 14.63 -8.47
CA ILE A 54 1.93 15.32 -9.37
C ILE A 54 1.91 16.85 -9.23
N GLY A 55 1.65 17.35 -8.01
CA GLY A 55 1.80 18.78 -7.69
C GLY A 55 0.48 19.38 -7.20
N ARG A 56 -0.21 20.13 -8.07
CA ARG A 56 -1.51 20.73 -7.74
C ARG A 56 -2.53 19.64 -7.37
N GLY A 57 -3.29 19.87 -6.30
CA GLY A 57 -4.25 18.90 -5.78
C GLY A 57 -3.70 17.98 -4.69
N ASN A 58 -2.39 18.03 -4.38
CA ASN A 58 -1.84 17.27 -3.25
C ASN A 58 -2.51 17.66 -1.92
N GLU A 59 -2.82 18.96 -1.76
CA GLU A 59 -3.52 19.52 -0.61
C GLU A 59 -4.94 18.95 -0.43
N ILE A 60 -5.60 18.55 -1.52
CA ILE A 60 -6.92 17.91 -1.48
C ILE A 60 -6.79 16.50 -0.90
N CYS A 61 -5.75 15.75 -1.30
CA CYS A 61 -5.46 14.44 -0.72
C CYS A 61 -5.08 14.56 0.76
N ILE A 62 -4.30 15.57 1.15
CA ILE A 62 -4.01 15.87 2.56
C ILE A 62 -5.28 16.13 3.37
N THR A 63 -6.19 16.93 2.82
CA THR A 63 -7.48 17.22 3.45
C THR A 63 -8.32 15.96 3.61
N ALA A 64 -8.36 15.11 2.58
CA ALA A 64 -9.05 13.83 2.63
C ALA A 64 -8.43 12.85 3.64
N ILE A 65 -7.10 12.81 3.79
CA ILE A 65 -6.43 12.01 4.82
C ILE A 65 -6.86 12.51 6.21
N ASN A 66 -6.87 13.83 6.43
CA ASN A 66 -7.30 14.40 7.70
C ASN A 66 -8.78 14.10 8.02
N ALA A 67 -9.65 13.99 7.01
CA ALA A 67 -11.04 13.58 7.20
C ALA A 67 -11.19 12.15 7.72
N LEU A 68 -10.20 11.27 7.51
CA LEU A 68 -10.19 9.89 8.04
C LEU A 68 -9.72 9.81 9.50
N LYS A 69 -9.18 10.91 10.06
CA LYS A 69 -8.65 10.94 11.44
C LYS A 69 -9.64 10.45 12.51
N PRO A 70 -10.94 10.84 12.48
CA PRO A 70 -11.90 10.36 13.48
C PRO A 70 -12.18 8.85 13.40
N LEU A 71 -11.92 8.21 12.25
CA LEU A 71 -12.13 6.78 12.08
C LEU A 71 -10.96 5.95 12.60
N ILE A 72 -9.73 6.49 12.58
CA ILE A 72 -8.49 5.73 12.84
C ILE A 72 -7.89 6.03 14.22
N VAL A 73 -7.99 7.26 14.72
CA VAL A 73 -7.44 7.62 16.04
C VAL A 73 -8.26 6.95 17.13
N GLY A 74 -7.57 6.24 18.02
CA GLY A 74 -8.15 5.47 19.10
C GLY A 74 -8.45 4.02 18.74
N LEU A 75 -8.14 3.55 17.52
CA LEU A 75 -8.22 2.13 17.20
C LEU A 75 -7.03 1.34 17.76
N ASP A 76 -7.31 0.12 18.20
CA ASP A 76 -6.31 -0.84 18.65
C ASP A 76 -5.71 -1.59 17.46
N LEU A 77 -4.39 -1.64 17.36
CA LEU A 77 -3.68 -2.31 16.28
C LEU A 77 -4.01 -3.81 16.21
N ASP A 78 -4.21 -4.44 17.37
CA ASP A 78 -4.56 -5.85 17.45
C ASP A 78 -5.95 -6.12 16.85
N TRP A 79 -6.92 -5.20 17.01
CA TRP A 79 -8.23 -5.31 16.36
C TRP A 79 -8.12 -5.23 14.83
N MET A 80 -7.20 -4.43 14.29
CA MET A 80 -6.93 -4.40 12.85
C MET A 80 -6.25 -5.69 12.39
N ARG A 81 -5.21 -6.14 13.12
CA ARG A 81 -4.45 -7.36 12.81
C ARG A 81 -5.31 -8.62 12.80
N GLU A 82 -6.26 -8.72 13.73
CA GLU A 82 -7.19 -9.85 13.81
C GLU A 82 -8.03 -10.02 12.55
N ASP A 83 -8.46 -8.92 11.92
CA ASP A 83 -9.33 -8.93 10.74
C ASP A 83 -9.17 -7.64 9.93
N MET A 84 -8.19 -7.64 9.03
CA MET A 84 -7.92 -6.49 8.16
C MET A 84 -9.05 -6.27 7.14
N GLY A 85 -9.79 -7.29 6.74
CA GLY A 85 -10.98 -7.15 5.88
C GLY A 85 -12.11 -6.39 6.59
N ARG A 86 -12.33 -6.67 7.88
CA ARG A 86 -13.23 -5.88 8.75
C ARG A 86 -12.76 -4.44 8.87
N PHE A 87 -11.48 -4.22 9.12
CA PHE A 87 -10.92 -2.86 9.17
C PHE A 87 -11.12 -2.11 7.85
N TRP A 88 -10.82 -2.76 6.72
CA TRP A 88 -11.04 -2.18 5.39
C TRP A 88 -12.50 -1.79 5.18
N ARG A 89 -13.43 -2.69 5.52
CA ARG A 89 -14.87 -2.41 5.45
C ARG A 89 -15.27 -1.24 6.35
N TYR A 90 -14.69 -1.14 7.54
CA TYR A 90 -14.97 -0.05 8.48
C TYR A 90 -14.50 1.30 7.93
N ILE A 91 -13.23 1.40 7.51
CA ILE A 91 -12.65 2.68 7.06
C ILE A 91 -13.21 3.13 5.69
N THR A 92 -13.60 2.18 4.83
CA THR A 92 -14.30 2.48 3.55
C THR A 92 -15.82 2.47 3.68
N GLY A 93 -16.34 2.27 4.89
CA GLY A 93 -17.76 2.03 5.17
C GLY A 93 -18.54 3.27 5.57
N ASP A 94 -17.87 4.35 5.97
CA ASP A 94 -18.53 5.61 6.31
C ASP A 94 -19.32 6.14 5.11
N SER A 95 -20.65 6.14 5.23
CA SER A 95 -21.54 6.48 4.13
C SER A 95 -21.36 7.91 3.60
N GLN A 96 -20.97 8.87 4.46
CA GLN A 96 -20.77 10.26 4.06
C GLN A 96 -19.45 10.42 3.32
N LEU A 97 -18.37 9.77 3.80
CA LEU A 97 -17.09 9.77 3.09
C LEU A 97 -17.18 8.98 1.77
N ARG A 98 -17.94 7.88 1.74
CA ARG A 98 -18.24 7.14 0.51
C ARG A 98 -18.94 8.00 -0.53
N TRP A 99 -19.77 8.97 -0.13
CA TRP A 99 -20.47 9.86 -1.06
C TRP A 99 -19.51 10.72 -1.92
N ILE A 100 -18.29 10.96 -1.44
CA ILE A 100 -17.25 11.73 -2.14
C ILE A 100 -16.41 10.84 -3.08
N GLY A 101 -16.70 9.53 -3.15
CA GLY A 101 -16.09 8.57 -4.08
C GLY A 101 -17.17 7.87 -4.90
N PRO A 102 -17.70 6.71 -4.43
CA PRO A 102 -17.11 5.76 -3.49
C PRO A 102 -15.94 5.00 -4.12
N ASP A 103 -14.99 4.59 -3.28
CA ASP A 103 -13.85 3.73 -3.65
C ASP A 103 -13.06 4.24 -4.89
N LYS A 104 -12.98 5.57 -5.06
CA LYS A 104 -12.26 6.26 -6.14
C LYS A 104 -11.82 7.66 -5.74
N GLY A 105 -10.91 8.25 -6.51
CA GLY A 105 -10.52 9.66 -6.38
C GLY A 105 -9.80 9.98 -5.07
N ALA A 106 -9.84 11.26 -4.66
CA ALA A 106 -9.05 11.76 -3.52
C ALA A 106 -9.34 11.03 -2.21
N ILE A 107 -10.61 10.71 -1.90
CA ILE A 107 -10.96 10.02 -0.66
C ILE A 107 -10.40 8.59 -0.61
N HIS A 108 -10.33 7.90 -1.75
CA HIS A 108 -9.80 6.54 -1.80
C HIS A 108 -8.28 6.51 -1.89
N LEU A 109 -7.66 7.50 -2.54
CA LEU A 109 -6.21 7.73 -2.45
C LEU A 109 -5.79 7.98 -0.99
N ALA A 110 -6.52 8.84 -0.28
CA ALA A 110 -6.31 9.08 1.16
C ALA A 110 -6.49 7.81 1.99
N THR A 111 -7.52 7.01 1.70
CA THR A 111 -7.74 5.72 2.37
C THR A 111 -6.56 4.77 2.15
N GLY A 112 -6.05 4.67 0.93
CA GLY A 112 -4.88 3.87 0.61
C GLY A 112 -3.64 4.30 1.41
N ALA A 113 -3.39 5.61 1.53
CA ALA A 113 -2.28 6.13 2.34
C ALA A 113 -2.39 5.70 3.82
N VAL A 114 -3.58 5.85 4.42
CA VAL A 114 -3.82 5.49 5.83
C VAL A 114 -3.73 3.97 6.05
N VAL A 115 -4.34 3.16 5.18
CA VAL A 115 -4.29 1.70 5.31
C VAL A 115 -2.87 1.17 5.11
N ASN A 116 -2.10 1.74 4.19
CA ASN A 116 -0.69 1.37 4.02
C ASN A 116 0.16 1.77 5.21
N ALA A 117 -0.15 2.89 5.88
CA ALA A 117 0.50 3.26 7.15
C ALA A 117 0.21 2.25 8.27
N VAL A 118 -1.00 1.65 8.30
CA VAL A 118 -1.31 0.54 9.22
C VAL A 118 -0.48 -0.70 8.89
N TRP A 119 -0.31 -1.03 7.60
CA TRP A 119 0.56 -2.14 7.19
C TRP A 119 2.02 -1.92 7.56
N ASP A 120 2.56 -0.72 7.38
CA ASP A 120 3.90 -0.35 7.82
C ASP A 120 4.06 -0.51 9.34
N LEU A 121 3.09 -0.02 10.12
CA LEU A 121 3.08 -0.19 11.56
C LEU A 121 3.08 -1.67 11.99
N MET A 122 2.20 -2.49 11.38
CA MET A 122 2.14 -3.93 11.67
C MET A 122 3.46 -4.64 11.31
N ALA A 123 4.10 -4.24 10.21
CA ALA A 123 5.36 -4.79 9.75
C ALA A 123 6.52 -4.44 10.70
N LYS A 124 6.58 -3.19 11.17
CA LYS A 124 7.55 -2.73 12.17
C LYS A 124 7.37 -3.46 13.51
N GLU A 125 6.15 -3.56 14.01
CA GLU A 125 5.82 -4.32 15.22
C GLU A 125 6.21 -5.81 15.11
N ALA A 126 6.06 -6.40 13.92
CA ALA A 126 6.46 -7.77 13.65
C ALA A 126 7.96 -7.94 13.34
N ASN A 127 8.72 -6.83 13.27
CA ASN A 127 10.12 -6.79 12.81
C ASN A 127 10.33 -7.52 11.46
N LYS A 128 9.43 -7.27 10.50
CA LYS A 128 9.46 -7.88 9.16
C LYS A 128 9.23 -6.83 8.09
N PRO A 129 9.82 -6.96 6.90
CA PRO A 129 9.34 -6.20 5.75
C PRO A 129 7.93 -6.68 5.36
N VAL A 130 7.08 -5.78 4.84
CA VAL A 130 5.65 -6.06 4.54
C VAL A 130 5.48 -7.29 3.65
N TRP A 131 6.29 -7.45 2.61
CA TRP A 131 6.21 -8.60 1.70
C TRP A 131 6.38 -9.94 2.42
N ARG A 132 7.24 -9.98 3.44
CA ARG A 132 7.49 -11.17 4.25
C ARG A 132 6.41 -11.35 5.31
N LEU A 133 5.94 -10.26 5.90
CA LEU A 133 4.78 -10.28 6.82
C LEU A 133 3.58 -10.95 6.15
N VAL A 134 3.23 -10.53 4.92
CA VAL A 134 2.10 -11.11 4.16
C VAL A 134 2.47 -12.48 3.59
N GLY A 135 3.69 -12.65 3.08
CA GLY A 135 4.14 -13.92 2.47
C GLY A 135 4.22 -15.10 3.45
N GLU A 136 4.39 -14.84 4.74
CA GLU A 136 4.39 -15.86 5.79
C GLU A 136 2.99 -16.16 6.35
N MET A 137 1.94 -15.42 5.96
CA MET A 137 0.56 -15.71 6.36
C MET A 137 0.06 -16.99 5.70
N SER A 138 -0.79 -17.72 6.41
CA SER A 138 -1.54 -18.83 5.82
C SER A 138 -2.53 -18.31 4.77
N PRO A 139 -2.94 -19.15 3.79
CA PRO A 139 -3.98 -18.79 2.83
C PRO A 139 -5.26 -18.25 3.48
N LYS A 140 -5.68 -18.81 4.62
CA LYS A 140 -6.86 -18.35 5.37
C LYS A 140 -6.67 -16.94 5.94
N GLU A 141 -5.48 -16.62 6.43
CA GLU A 141 -5.15 -15.27 6.91
C GLU A 141 -5.13 -14.27 5.76
N ILE A 142 -4.53 -14.61 4.61
CA ILE A 142 -4.51 -13.74 3.42
C ILE A 142 -5.93 -13.44 2.92
N VAL A 143 -6.79 -14.45 2.83
CA VAL A 143 -8.21 -14.26 2.44
C VAL A 143 -8.94 -13.34 3.42
N LYS A 144 -8.58 -13.37 4.71
CA LYS A 144 -9.18 -12.50 5.73
C LYS A 144 -8.79 -11.02 5.57
N LEU A 145 -7.74 -10.71 4.81
CA LEU A 145 -7.35 -9.34 4.51
C LEU A 145 -8.30 -8.64 3.52
N VAL A 146 -9.11 -9.40 2.76
CA VAL A 146 -9.88 -8.90 1.62
C VAL A 146 -11.35 -8.71 1.96
N ASP A 147 -11.88 -7.55 1.59
CA ASP A 147 -13.33 -7.31 1.53
C ASP A 147 -13.88 -7.79 0.18
N PHE A 148 -14.67 -8.87 0.18
CA PHE A 148 -15.22 -9.47 -1.03
C PHE A 148 -16.50 -8.79 -1.57
N ARG A 149 -16.94 -7.68 -0.97
CA ARG A 149 -18.12 -6.97 -1.45
C ARG A 149 -17.91 -6.51 -2.91
N TYR A 150 -18.89 -6.82 -3.76
CA TYR A 150 -18.92 -6.49 -5.19
C TYR A 150 -17.91 -7.22 -6.09
N ILE A 151 -17.27 -8.31 -5.61
CA ILE A 151 -16.39 -9.14 -6.44
C ILE A 151 -16.78 -10.62 -6.47
N THR A 152 -17.79 -11.04 -5.69
CA THR A 152 -18.16 -12.45 -5.53
C THR A 152 -18.79 -13.11 -6.76
N ASP A 153 -19.24 -12.32 -7.72
CA ASP A 153 -19.69 -12.78 -9.04
C ASP A 153 -18.52 -13.17 -9.96
N VAL A 154 -17.29 -12.74 -9.63
CA VAL A 154 -16.06 -13.08 -10.35
C VAL A 154 -15.18 -14.03 -9.55
N ILE A 155 -15.04 -13.80 -8.25
CA ILE A 155 -14.23 -14.61 -7.34
C ILE A 155 -14.85 -14.64 -5.94
N THR A 156 -15.25 -15.83 -5.53
CA THR A 156 -15.73 -16.08 -4.17
C THR A 156 -14.57 -16.22 -3.19
N ARG A 157 -14.90 -16.15 -1.89
CA ARG A 157 -13.95 -16.36 -0.81
C ARG A 157 -13.28 -17.74 -0.88
N ASP A 158 -14.06 -18.77 -1.20
CA ASP A 158 -13.58 -20.16 -1.26
C ASP A 158 -12.67 -20.38 -2.48
N GLU A 159 -13.03 -19.80 -3.63
CA GLU A 159 -12.16 -19.84 -4.82
C GLU A 159 -10.82 -19.12 -4.60
N ALA A 160 -10.82 -17.96 -3.94
CA ALA A 160 -9.59 -17.26 -3.57
C ALA A 160 -8.72 -18.10 -2.61
N LEU A 161 -9.34 -18.78 -1.64
CA LEU A 161 -8.64 -19.68 -0.72
C LEU A 161 -8.00 -20.86 -1.47
N ASP A 162 -8.73 -21.46 -2.42
CA ASP A 162 -8.23 -22.56 -3.24
C ASP A 162 -7.06 -22.14 -4.13
N LEU A 163 -7.08 -20.94 -4.71
CA LEU A 163 -5.96 -20.39 -5.46
C LEU A 163 -4.71 -20.24 -4.58
N LEU A 164 -4.86 -19.68 -3.38
CA LEU A 164 -3.74 -19.48 -2.46
C LEU A 164 -3.17 -20.80 -1.91
N ASN A 165 -4.01 -21.81 -1.69
CA ASN A 165 -3.56 -23.15 -1.31
C ASN A 165 -2.70 -23.80 -2.41
N LYS A 166 -3.04 -23.58 -3.69
CA LYS A 166 -2.22 -24.04 -4.83
C LYS A 166 -0.90 -23.27 -4.92
N ALA A 167 -0.90 -21.97 -4.61
CA ALA A 167 0.26 -21.10 -4.74
C ALA A 167 1.36 -21.31 -3.69
N ARG A 168 1.06 -21.97 -2.55
CA ARG A 168 2.07 -22.31 -1.50
C ARG A 168 3.26 -23.13 -2.00
N VAL A 169 3.22 -23.63 -3.23
CA VAL A 169 4.23 -24.52 -3.83
C VAL A 169 5.20 -23.76 -4.77
N MET A 170 5.20 -22.43 -4.81
CA MET A 170 6.02 -21.66 -5.77
C MET A 170 7.14 -20.87 -5.10
N ASP A 171 8.38 -21.11 -5.56
CA ASP A 171 9.60 -20.41 -5.14
C ASP A 171 10.13 -19.57 -6.32
N TYR A 172 9.74 -18.29 -6.38
CA TYR A 172 10.26 -17.34 -7.36
C TYR A 172 10.54 -15.99 -6.72
N GLY A 173 11.70 -15.41 -7.05
CA GLY A 173 12.05 -14.02 -6.74
C GLY A 173 11.33 -13.00 -7.65
N PHE A 174 11.34 -11.73 -7.27
CA PHE A 174 10.76 -10.64 -8.04
C PHE A 174 11.71 -10.19 -9.17
N CYS A 175 11.26 -10.30 -10.43
CA CYS A 175 11.96 -9.71 -11.57
C CYS A 175 11.38 -8.30 -11.81
N GLY A 176 12.11 -7.26 -11.41
CA GLY A 176 11.69 -5.87 -11.62
C GLY A 176 11.83 -5.46 -13.08
N ASN A 177 10.76 -4.89 -13.66
CA ASN A 177 10.84 -4.17 -14.92
C ASN A 177 11.23 -2.72 -14.62
N ALA A 178 12.51 -2.36 -14.83
CA ALA A 178 12.93 -0.97 -14.71
C ALA A 178 12.41 -0.17 -15.93
N TYR A 179 11.48 0.75 -15.71
CA TYR A 179 11.02 1.73 -16.72
C TYR A 179 12.06 2.84 -16.99
N ALA A 180 13.34 2.61 -16.64
CA ALA A 180 14.39 3.63 -16.75
C ALA A 180 15.01 3.75 -18.16
N GLU A 181 14.66 2.90 -19.12
CA GLU A 181 15.26 2.92 -20.47
C GLU A 181 14.24 2.62 -21.58
N ALA A 182 13.10 3.32 -21.58
CA ALA A 182 12.20 3.34 -22.74
C ALA A 182 12.71 4.22 -23.90
N TRP A 183 14.04 4.35 -24.05
CA TRP A 183 14.71 4.95 -25.21
C TRP A 183 15.95 4.12 -25.59
N GLY A 184 15.69 2.90 -26.08
CA GLY A 184 16.62 2.12 -26.89
C GLY A 184 17.36 0.99 -26.17
N LYS A 185 17.04 -0.26 -26.58
CA LYS A 185 17.75 -1.53 -26.32
C LYS A 185 17.30 -2.35 -25.09
N ILE A 186 16.02 -2.73 -25.04
CA ILE A 186 15.57 -3.83 -24.17
C ILE A 186 15.59 -5.14 -24.97
N ASP A 187 16.77 -5.76 -25.11
CA ASP A 187 16.89 -7.15 -25.62
C ASP A 187 17.91 -8.02 -24.85
N HIS A 188 18.66 -7.46 -23.88
CA HIS A 188 19.80 -8.17 -23.26
C HIS A 188 19.86 -8.17 -21.72
N LEU A 189 18.84 -7.67 -21.00
CA LEU A 189 18.83 -7.71 -19.53
C LEU A 189 17.99 -8.89 -19.03
N LYS A 190 18.56 -10.10 -19.06
CA LYS A 190 18.09 -11.22 -18.24
C LYS A 190 18.90 -11.23 -16.94
N ILE A 191 18.32 -10.75 -15.85
CA ILE A 191 18.90 -10.93 -14.51
C ILE A 191 18.20 -12.13 -13.87
N LEU A 192 18.94 -13.21 -13.64
CA LEU A 192 18.48 -14.36 -12.86
C LEU A 192 18.80 -14.10 -11.39
N ILE A 193 17.77 -14.08 -10.54
CA ILE A 193 17.90 -14.10 -9.08
C ILE A 193 17.44 -15.50 -8.65
N TYR A 194 18.33 -16.27 -8.04
CA TYR A 194 18.01 -17.58 -7.46
C TYR A 194 18.39 -17.61 -5.98
N LEU A 195 17.64 -18.40 -5.22
CA LEU A 195 17.80 -18.60 -3.78
C LEU A 195 18.85 -19.69 -3.57
N GLU A 196 20.00 -19.35 -3.00
CA GLU A 196 20.99 -20.32 -2.55
C GLU A 196 21.25 -20.10 -1.06
N GLN A 197 20.88 -21.10 -0.24
CA GLN A 197 21.18 -21.13 1.20
C GLN A 197 20.67 -19.92 2.02
N GLY A 198 19.59 -19.28 1.59
CA GLY A 198 18.90 -18.24 2.38
C GLY A 198 19.42 -16.81 2.20
N ASP A 199 20.41 -16.58 1.32
CA ASP A 199 20.91 -15.25 0.97
C ASP A 199 20.64 -14.92 -0.51
N TYR A 200 20.10 -13.73 -0.79
CA TYR A 200 19.89 -13.26 -2.17
C TYR A 200 21.23 -12.86 -2.80
N ARG A 201 21.61 -13.51 -3.92
CA ARG A 201 22.76 -13.09 -4.74
C ARG A 201 22.30 -12.65 -6.12
N GLN A 202 22.83 -11.51 -6.58
CA GLN A 202 22.61 -10.99 -7.92
C GLN A 202 23.77 -11.43 -8.81
N THR A 203 23.49 -12.18 -9.88
CA THR A 203 24.50 -12.49 -10.91
C THR A 203 24.04 -11.97 -12.25
N ARG A 204 24.91 -11.21 -12.92
CA ARG A 204 24.72 -10.74 -14.29
C ARG A 204 25.25 -11.83 -15.22
N THR A 205 24.39 -12.38 -16.08
CA THR A 205 24.83 -13.17 -17.24
C THR A 205 25.20 -12.26 -18.40
#